data_AF-A0A6C0F1C7-F1
#
_entry.id   AF-A0A6C0F1C7-F1
#
_cell.length_a   1.000
_cell.length_b   1.000
_cell.length_c   1.000
_cell.angle_alpha   90.00
_cell.angle_beta   90.00
_cell.angle_gamma   90.00
#
_symmetry.space_group_name_H-M   'P 1'
#
loop_
_entity.id
_entity.type
_entity.pdbx_description
1 polymer ?
#
loop_
_entity_poly.entity_id
_entity_poly.type
_entity_poly.pdbx_seq_one_letter_code
_entity_poly.pdbx_strand_id
1 'polypeptide(L)'
;MTSLGGGLQGISVKQTANSLRSGEDVMTRRVLRTSWNNPVVLNASREIGAFRAANNLGDVLNRQNYSCGGPNQVNSRPGLHGDRGGSIPQQCDGTGLAAASCNPKFVSDSSDYIKFKKQRAVSQNYNDSKFGGDQSRASYVPLMRVRR
;
A
#
# COMPACT_ATOMS: atom_id res chain seq x y z
N MET A 1 -14.94 0.66 -6.10
CA MET A 1 -14.71 1.19 -4.73
C MET A 1 -15.93 0.87 -3.88
N THR A 2 -15.92 -0.26 -3.17
CA THR A 2 -17.04 -0.65 -2.31
C THR A 2 -16.91 0.03 -0.96
N SER A 3 -17.65 1.12 -0.79
CA SER A 3 -17.91 1.75 0.50
C SER A 3 -18.81 0.83 1.32
N LEU A 4 -18.22 0.04 2.21
CA LEU A 4 -18.95 -0.79 3.18
C LEU A 4 -18.98 -0.12 4.55
N GLY A 5 -19.51 1.11 4.62
CA GLY A 5 -19.71 1.79 5.90
C GLY A 5 -19.99 3.28 5.72
N GLY A 6 -21.27 3.66 5.79
CA GLY A 6 -21.78 5.03 5.56
C GLY A 6 -21.42 6.07 6.62
N GLY A 7 -20.12 6.27 6.91
CA GLY A 7 -19.62 7.34 7.79
C GLY A 7 -18.76 8.38 7.05
N LEU A 8 -18.59 9.56 7.66
CA LEU A 8 -17.71 10.63 7.16
C LEU A 8 -16.24 10.16 7.17
N GLN A 9 -15.60 10.23 6.02
CA GLN A 9 -14.21 9.79 5.81
C GLN A 9 -13.24 10.77 6.50
N GLY A 10 -12.30 10.26 7.30
CA GLY A 10 -11.18 11.05 7.83
C GLY A 10 -11.20 11.40 9.33
N ILE A 11 -12.24 11.05 10.09
CA ILE A 11 -12.35 11.37 11.53
C ILE A 11 -11.84 10.19 12.39
N SER A 12 -11.03 10.46 13.42
CA SER A 12 -10.58 9.45 14.40
C SER A 12 -11.55 9.32 15.57
N VAL A 13 -11.73 8.10 16.09
CA VAL A 13 -12.49 7.83 17.33
C VAL A 13 -11.90 8.57 18.54
N LYS A 14 -12.79 8.99 19.46
CA LYS A 14 -12.44 9.64 20.74
C LYS A 14 -11.86 8.58 21.70
N GLN A 15 -10.81 8.93 22.44
CA GLN A 15 -10.22 8.07 23.45
C GLN A 15 -11.25 7.77 24.56
N THR A 16 -11.43 6.50 24.90
CA THR A 16 -12.24 6.05 26.05
C THR A 16 -11.33 5.57 27.18
N ALA A 17 -11.82 5.52 28.43
CA ALA A 17 -11.02 5.14 29.61
C ALA A 17 -10.31 3.77 29.46
N ASN A 18 -10.88 2.85 28.68
CA ASN A 18 -10.34 1.51 28.44
C ASN A 18 -9.57 1.37 27.12
N SER A 19 -9.47 2.45 26.32
CA SER A 19 -8.75 2.45 25.05
C SER A 19 -7.60 3.45 25.13
N LEU A 20 -6.41 2.99 25.50
CA LEU A 20 -5.20 3.81 25.37
C LEU A 20 -4.90 3.98 23.87
N ARG A 21 -4.87 5.24 23.41
CA ARG A 21 -4.51 5.60 22.03
C ARG A 21 -3.28 6.48 22.10
N SER A 22 -2.16 5.99 21.59
CA SER A 22 -0.91 6.73 21.51
C SER A 22 -0.72 7.36 20.12
N GLY A 23 0.28 8.22 19.97
CA GLY A 23 0.66 8.75 18.65
C GLY A 23 1.04 7.65 17.64
N GLU A 24 1.49 6.49 18.12
CA GLU A 24 1.83 5.34 17.29
C GLU A 24 0.62 4.76 16.55
N ASP A 25 -0.56 4.78 17.19
CA ASP A 25 -1.82 4.37 16.54
C ASP A 25 -2.15 5.30 15.37
N VAL A 26 -1.95 6.61 15.55
CA VAL A 26 -2.20 7.61 14.51
C VAL A 26 -1.23 7.41 13.34
N MET A 27 0.06 7.21 13.63
CA MET A 27 1.08 6.95 12.62
C MET A 27 0.83 5.62 11.89
N THR A 28 0.43 4.58 12.61
CA THR A 28 0.09 3.29 12.02
C THR A 28 -1.11 3.41 11.08
N ARG A 29 -2.17 4.12 11.49
CA ARG A 29 -3.33 4.39 10.61
C ARG A 29 -2.95 5.16 9.35
N ARG A 30 -2.09 6.17 9.49
CA ARG A 30 -1.60 6.94 8.33
C ARG A 30 -0.94 6.00 7.33
N VAL A 31 -0.02 5.16 7.80
CA VAL A 31 0.67 4.16 6.98
C VAL A 31 -0.33 3.19 6.34
N LEU A 32 -1.30 2.66 7.10
CA LEU A 32 -2.31 1.73 6.57
C LEU A 32 -3.13 2.36 5.43
N ARG A 33 -3.55 3.62 5.58
CA ARG A 33 -4.36 4.32 4.58
C ARG A 33 -3.56 4.73 3.33
N THR A 34 -2.28 5.06 3.47
CA THR A 34 -1.49 5.63 2.36
C THR A 34 -0.56 4.64 1.66
N SER A 35 0.01 3.66 2.37
CA SER A 35 1.03 2.76 1.80
C SER A 35 0.51 1.34 1.56
N TRP A 36 -0.02 0.68 2.60
CA TRP A 36 -0.32 -0.76 2.54
C TRP A 36 -1.63 -1.11 1.83
N ASN A 37 -2.50 -0.12 1.63
CA ASN A 37 -3.81 -0.30 0.99
C ASN A 37 -3.89 0.35 -0.40
N ASN A 38 -2.78 0.34 -1.15
CA ASN A 38 -2.76 0.87 -2.51
C ASN A 38 -3.33 -0.18 -3.52
N PRO A 39 -3.91 0.24 -4.65
CA PRO A 39 -4.50 -0.67 -5.63
C PRO A 39 -3.50 -1.67 -6.22
N VAL A 40 -2.22 -1.32 -6.29
CA VAL A 40 -1.13 -2.19 -6.78
C VAL A 40 -0.86 -3.37 -5.82
N VAL A 41 -0.99 -3.15 -4.51
CA VAL A 41 -0.85 -4.15 -3.45
C VAL A 41 -2.10 -5.03 -3.36
N LEU A 42 -3.26 -4.50 -3.73
CA LEU A 42 -4.52 -5.25 -3.77
C LEU A 42 -4.74 -5.99 -5.10
N ASN A 43 -3.99 -5.66 -6.15
CA ASN A 43 -4.10 -6.31 -7.45
C ASN A 43 -3.77 -7.81 -7.33
N ALA A 44 -4.74 -8.64 -7.72
CA ALA A 44 -4.62 -10.10 -7.73
C ALA A 44 -3.76 -10.62 -8.89
N SER A 45 -3.67 -9.87 -9.99
CA SER A 45 -2.87 -10.20 -11.18
C SER A 45 -1.39 -9.83 -11.03
N ARG A 46 -0.94 -9.55 -9.80
CA ARG A 46 0.44 -9.19 -9.52
C ARG A 46 1.32 -10.44 -9.46
N GLU A 47 2.43 -10.43 -10.19
CA GLU A 47 3.41 -11.53 -10.20
C GLU A 47 4.43 -11.46 -9.04
N ILE A 48 4.66 -10.26 -8.48
CA ILE A 48 5.54 -10.08 -7.32
C ILE A 48 4.81 -10.19 -5.97
N GLY A 49 5.56 -10.42 -4.90
CA GLY A 49 5.02 -10.38 -3.54
C GLY A 49 4.47 -9.00 -3.16
N ALA A 50 3.40 -8.97 -2.34
CA ALA A 50 2.74 -7.73 -1.91
C ALA A 50 3.69 -6.73 -1.23
N PHE A 51 4.68 -7.23 -0.47
CA PHE A 51 5.70 -6.39 0.16
C PHE A 51 6.56 -5.65 -0.86
N ARG A 52 6.98 -6.34 -1.93
CA ARG A 52 7.80 -5.73 -2.99
C ARG A 52 7.00 -4.70 -3.78
N ALA A 53 5.73 -5.00 -4.03
CA ALA A 53 4.80 -4.07 -4.70
C ALA A 53 4.59 -2.79 -3.91
N ALA A 54 4.38 -2.92 -2.58
CA ALA A 54 4.12 -1.78 -1.72
C ALA A 54 5.30 -0.82 -1.60
N ASN A 55 6.52 -1.36 -1.65
CA ASN A 55 7.76 -0.60 -1.48
C ASN A 55 8.47 -0.29 -2.79
N ASN A 56 7.83 -0.51 -3.95
CA ASN A 56 8.43 -0.31 -5.27
C ASN A 56 9.79 -1.02 -5.37
N LEU A 57 9.84 -2.33 -5.12
CA LEU A 57 11.06 -3.16 -5.14
C LEU A 57 11.10 -4.11 -6.34
N GLY A 58 10.35 -3.82 -7.39
CA GLY A 58 10.31 -4.58 -8.63
C GLY A 58 9.09 -4.22 -9.47
N ASP A 59 9.06 -4.71 -10.70
CA ASP A 59 7.90 -4.55 -11.57
C ASP A 59 6.73 -5.43 -11.10
N VAL A 60 5.54 -4.83 -11.04
CA VAL A 60 4.32 -5.47 -10.51
C VAL A 60 3.96 -6.73 -11.30
N LEU A 61 4.19 -6.68 -12.61
CA LEU A 61 3.91 -7.76 -13.56
C LEU A 61 5.18 -8.55 -13.94
N ASN A 62 6.31 -8.30 -13.28
CA ASN A 62 7.59 -8.94 -13.56
C ASN A 62 7.99 -8.91 -15.06
N ARG A 63 7.63 -7.83 -15.77
CA ARG A 63 7.91 -7.67 -17.20
C ARG A 63 9.43 -7.53 -17.43
N GLN A 64 9.95 -8.29 -18.39
CA GLN A 64 11.38 -8.28 -18.71
C GLN A 64 11.73 -7.05 -19.57
N ASN A 65 12.80 -6.35 -19.20
CA ASN A 65 13.33 -5.18 -19.91
C ASN A 65 12.27 -4.12 -20.25
N TYR A 66 11.22 -4.04 -19.43
CA TYR A 66 10.11 -3.15 -19.69
C TYR A 66 10.43 -1.75 -19.17
N SER A 67 10.36 -0.78 -20.08
CA SER A 67 10.33 0.63 -19.75
C SER A 67 9.17 1.24 -20.54
N CYS A 68 8.31 1.98 -19.86
CA CYS A 68 7.32 2.79 -20.53
C CYS A 68 6.86 3.92 -19.62
N GLY A 69 7.09 5.15 -20.08
CA GLY A 69 6.98 6.31 -19.21
C GLY A 69 7.87 6.18 -17.96
N GLY A 70 7.86 7.19 -17.11
CA GLY A 70 8.59 7.18 -15.86
C GLY A 70 9.47 8.40 -15.64
N PRO A 71 9.96 8.58 -14.41
CA PRO A 71 10.80 9.72 -14.07
C PRO A 71 12.11 9.66 -14.86
N ASN A 72 12.33 10.65 -15.72
CA ASN A 72 13.60 10.87 -16.40
C ASN A 72 14.24 12.14 -15.81
N GLN A 73 15.46 12.02 -15.24
CA GLN A 73 16.16 13.18 -14.69
C GLN A 73 16.60 14.19 -15.76
N VAL A 74 16.64 13.77 -17.03
CA VAL A 74 17.10 14.58 -18.15
C VAL A 74 15.94 15.36 -18.79
N ASN A 75 14.72 14.81 -18.76
CA ASN A 75 13.52 15.48 -19.27
C ASN A 75 12.95 16.55 -18.34
N SER A 76 13.60 16.88 -17.23
CA SER A 76 13.27 18.04 -16.40
C SER A 76 14.27 19.20 -16.59
N ARG A 77 15.30 19.01 -17.43
CA ARG A 77 16.29 20.04 -17.76
C ARG A 77 15.97 20.75 -19.07
N PRO A 78 15.85 22.10 -19.07
CA PRO A 78 15.61 22.87 -20.29
C PRO A 78 16.67 22.57 -21.37
N GLY A 79 16.22 22.31 -22.60
CA GLY A 79 17.10 22.11 -23.76
C GLY A 79 17.75 20.73 -23.90
N LEU A 80 17.46 19.80 -22.98
CA LEU A 80 17.97 18.42 -22.99
C LEU A 80 16.87 17.36 -23.24
N HIS A 81 15.62 17.79 -23.47
CA HIS A 81 14.53 16.88 -23.82
C HIS A 81 14.75 16.22 -25.18
N GLY A 82 14.40 14.93 -25.30
CA GLY A 82 14.46 14.19 -26.56
C GLY A 82 15.85 13.65 -26.88
N ASP A 83 16.32 13.85 -28.12
CA ASP A 83 17.47 13.17 -28.72
C ASP A 83 18.79 13.35 -27.96
N ARG A 84 18.92 14.45 -27.20
CA ARG A 84 20.12 14.77 -26.42
C ARG A 84 20.15 14.15 -25.02
N GLY A 85 18.99 13.74 -24.51
CA GLY A 85 18.83 13.19 -23.17
C GLY A 85 18.31 11.75 -23.13
N GLY A 86 18.02 11.16 -24.30
CA GLY A 86 17.32 9.89 -24.43
C GLY A 86 15.82 10.05 -24.23
N SER A 87 15.03 9.56 -25.19
CA SER A 87 13.58 9.46 -25.07
C SER A 87 13.20 8.12 -24.45
N ILE A 88 12.30 8.14 -23.46
CA ILE A 88 11.69 6.92 -22.93
C ILE A 88 10.51 6.57 -23.83
N PRO A 89 10.36 5.31 -24.26
CA PRO A 89 9.20 4.87 -25.03
C PRO A 89 7.89 5.20 -24.30
N GLN A 90 6.94 5.78 -25.04
CA GLN A 90 5.60 6.13 -24.54
C GLN A 90 4.53 5.11 -24.94
N GLN A 91 4.88 4.13 -25.77
CA GLN A 91 4.00 3.02 -26.15
C GLN A 91 3.98 1.98 -25.03
N CYS A 92 3.06 2.15 -24.08
CA CYS A 92 2.89 1.22 -22.98
C CYS A 92 2.02 0.04 -23.40
N ASP A 93 2.18 -1.09 -22.70
CA ASP A 93 1.49 -2.37 -22.91
C ASP A 93 -0.04 -2.35 -22.62
N GLY A 94 -0.64 -1.18 -22.39
CA GLY A 94 -2.08 -1.03 -22.13
C GLY A 94 -2.55 -1.55 -20.78
N THR A 95 -1.65 -2.07 -19.92
CA THR A 95 -2.02 -2.65 -18.61
C THR A 95 -2.45 -1.62 -17.58
N GLY A 96 -2.18 -0.32 -17.83
CA GLY A 96 -2.42 0.76 -16.87
C GLY A 96 -1.49 0.72 -15.65
N LEU A 97 -0.50 -0.19 -15.62
CA LEU A 97 0.50 -0.30 -14.57
C LEU A 97 1.81 0.32 -15.03
N ALA A 98 2.27 1.33 -14.28
CA ALA A 98 3.55 1.99 -14.52
C ALA A 98 4.72 0.99 -14.50
N ALA A 99 5.76 1.28 -15.30
CA ALA A 99 7.01 0.53 -15.25
C ALA A 99 7.73 0.77 -13.91
N ALA A 100 8.42 -0.24 -13.40
CA ALA A 100 9.25 -0.07 -12.21
C ALA A 100 10.52 0.73 -12.53
N SER A 101 10.75 1.80 -11.77
CA SER A 101 11.97 2.64 -11.85
C SER A 101 12.98 2.33 -10.73
N CYS A 102 12.78 1.25 -9.99
CA CYS A 102 13.53 0.90 -8.80
C CYS A 102 14.64 -0.11 -9.08
N ASN A 103 15.53 -0.32 -8.10
CA ASN A 103 16.46 -1.45 -8.12
C ASN A 103 15.77 -2.75 -7.65
N PRO A 104 15.48 -3.72 -8.53
CA PRO A 104 14.83 -4.96 -8.13
C PRO A 104 15.74 -5.87 -7.28
N LYS A 105 17.06 -5.63 -7.24
CA LYS A 105 18.01 -6.40 -6.42
C LYS A 105 18.12 -5.89 -4.98
N PHE A 106 17.41 -4.81 -4.64
CA PHE A 106 17.44 -4.29 -3.28
C PHE A 106 16.86 -5.30 -2.29
N VAL A 107 17.61 -5.56 -1.22
CA VAL A 107 17.20 -6.45 -0.13
C VAL A 107 16.85 -5.57 1.06
N SER A 108 15.58 -5.57 1.45
CA SER A 108 15.10 -4.86 2.64
C SER A 108 15.51 -5.59 3.92
N ASP A 109 15.61 -4.85 5.02
CA ASP A 109 15.80 -5.47 6.33
C ASP A 109 14.57 -6.32 6.71
N SER A 110 14.84 -7.39 7.45
CA SER A 110 13.85 -8.28 8.06
C SER A 110 12.82 -7.53 8.93
N SER A 111 13.24 -6.46 9.61
CA SER A 111 12.37 -5.65 10.47
C SER A 111 11.23 -4.97 9.69
N ASP A 112 11.52 -4.48 8.48
CA ASP A 112 10.53 -3.86 7.59
C ASP A 112 9.51 -4.88 7.10
N TYR A 113 9.95 -6.09 6.76
CA TYR A 113 9.05 -7.16 6.34
C TYR A 113 8.14 -7.60 7.49
N ILE A 114 8.67 -7.74 8.70
CA ILE A 114 7.89 -8.05 9.91
C ILE A 114 6.86 -6.95 10.17
N LYS A 115 7.27 -5.68 10.09
CA LYS A 115 6.38 -4.52 10.24
C LYS A 115 5.26 -4.54 9.20
N PHE A 116 5.60 -4.77 7.93
CA PHE A 116 4.61 -4.90 6.86
C PHE A 116 3.62 -6.02 7.13
N LYS A 117 4.07 -7.22 7.53
CA LYS A 117 3.18 -8.35 7.81
C LYS A 117 2.25 -8.08 9.00
N LYS A 118 2.77 -7.51 10.09
CA LYS A 118 1.97 -7.10 11.25
C LYS A 118 0.91 -6.06 10.86
N GLN A 119 1.33 -5.00 10.19
CA GLN A 119 0.44 -3.91 9.78
C GLN A 119 -0.57 -4.37 8.71
N ARG A 120 -0.20 -5.27 7.79
CA ARG A 120 -1.13 -5.82 6.81
C ARG A 120 -2.24 -6.66 7.45
N ALA A 121 -1.92 -7.44 8.49
CA ALA A 121 -2.93 -8.16 9.27
C ALA A 121 -3.89 -7.20 9.99
N VAL A 122 -3.37 -6.07 10.49
CA VAL A 122 -4.21 -4.99 11.03
C VAL A 122 -5.06 -4.36 9.92
N SER A 123 -4.49 -4.10 8.74
CA SER A 123 -5.17 -3.50 7.57
C SER A 123 -6.38 -4.32 7.13
N GLN A 124 -6.24 -5.65 7.07
CA GLN A 124 -7.33 -6.55 6.67
C GLN A 124 -8.53 -6.49 7.63
N ASN A 125 -8.28 -6.15 8.89
CA ASN A 125 -9.32 -5.97 9.91
C ASN A 125 -9.59 -4.49 10.20
N TYR A 126 -8.93 -3.57 9.47
CA TYR A 126 -9.03 -2.15 9.70
C TYR A 126 -10.33 -1.65 9.08
N ASN A 127 -11.33 -1.49 9.93
CA ASN A 127 -12.55 -0.81 9.57
C ASN A 127 -12.51 0.60 10.16
N ASP A 128 -12.41 1.61 9.29
CA ASP A 128 -12.48 3.01 9.69
C ASP A 128 -13.91 3.43 10.09
N SER A 129 -14.89 2.56 9.84
CA SER A 129 -16.28 2.76 10.20
C SER A 129 -16.63 2.04 11.51
N LYS A 130 -16.98 2.84 12.51
CA LYS A 130 -17.65 2.50 13.77
C LYS A 130 -16.79 1.85 14.87
N PHE A 131 -16.43 2.72 15.81
CA PHE A 131 -16.42 2.53 17.27
C PHE A 131 -16.08 1.12 17.75
N GLY A 132 -14.80 0.91 18.06
CA GLY A 132 -14.28 -0.23 18.83
C GLY A 132 -14.82 -0.23 20.27
N GLY A 133 -16.13 -0.46 20.40
CA GLY A 133 -16.85 -0.90 21.57
C GLY A 133 -17.68 -2.13 21.19
N ASP A 134 -18.09 -2.91 22.19
CA ASP A 134 -18.81 -4.18 22.07
C ASP A 134 -20.27 -4.07 21.58
N GLN A 135 -20.71 -2.89 21.17
CA GLN A 135 -22.10 -2.60 20.76
C GLN A 135 -22.59 -3.46 19.57
N SER A 136 -21.72 -4.25 18.92
CA SER A 136 -22.11 -5.21 17.88
C SER A 136 -21.28 -6.51 17.89
N ARG A 137 -20.87 -7.04 19.06
CA ARG A 137 -20.22 -8.36 19.21
C ARG A 137 -18.91 -8.59 18.42
N ALA A 138 -18.14 -7.54 18.11
CA ALA A 138 -16.90 -7.65 17.33
C ALA A 138 -15.84 -8.57 17.96
N SER A 139 -15.82 -8.70 19.30
CA SER A 139 -14.94 -9.60 20.05
C SER A 139 -15.30 -11.08 19.92
N TYR A 140 -16.49 -11.42 19.41
CA TYR A 140 -16.96 -12.81 19.30
C TYR A 140 -16.30 -13.56 18.14
N VAL A 141 -16.01 -12.89 17.02
CA VAL A 141 -15.47 -13.52 15.79
C VAL A 141 -14.04 -14.07 15.99
N PRO A 142 -13.09 -13.36 16.63
CA PRO A 142 -11.77 -13.92 16.93
C PRO A 142 -11.82 -15.05 17.97
N LEU A 143 -12.71 -14.95 18.97
CA LEU A 143 -12.83 -15.90 20.08
C LEU A 143 -13.36 -17.27 19.61
N MET A 144 -14.31 -17.26 18.68
CA MET A 144 -14.82 -18.48 18.01
C MET A 144 -13.79 -19.16 17.12
N ARG A 145 -12.73 -18.45 16.67
CA ARG A 145 -11.64 -19.03 15.88
C ARG A 145 -10.63 -19.79 16.76
N VAL A 146 -10.47 -19.39 18.02
CA VAL A 146 -9.55 -20.02 18.98
C VAL A 146 -10.21 -21.17 19.73
N ARG A 147 -11.54 -21.10 19.95
CA ARG A 147 -12.33 -22.13 20.63
C ARG A 147 -12.90 -23.20 19.70
N ARG A 148 -12.35 -23.31 18.48
CA ARG A 148 -12.65 -24.39 17.55
C ARG A 148 -11.64 -25.51 17.70
#